data_AF-A0A537DAB0-F1
#
_entry.id   AF-A0A537DAB0-F1
#
_cell.length_a   1.000
_cell.length_b   1.000
_cell.length_c   1.000
_cell.angle_alpha   90.00
_cell.angle_beta   90.00
_cell.angle_gamma   90.00
#
_symmetry.space_group_name_H-M   'P 1'
#
loop_
_entity.id
_entity.type
_entity.pdbx_description
1 polymer ?
#
loop_
_entity_poly.entity_id
_entity_poly.type
_entity_poly.pdbx_seq_one_letter_code
_entity_poly.pdbx_strand_id
1 'polypeptide(L)'
;MFCQSCGREIAEPATVCPNCGAPVRGIAPPGTSSWKPVEHASGAWYLLPLFFGIIGGTIAWAVNRDKDPGRARNLLIFGVLWTVIPTVLIALAVFFYYAPAPRAPVP
;
A
#
# COMPACT_ATOMS: atom_id res chain seq x y z
N MET A 1 -2.09 -45.09 1.79
CA MET A 1 -1.32 -44.64 0.59
C MET A 1 -0.06 -45.49 0.44
N PHE A 2 0.56 -45.60 -0.74
CA PHE A 2 1.81 -46.37 -0.93
C PHE A 2 3.04 -45.47 -1.08
N CYS A 3 4.18 -45.91 -0.55
CA CYS A 3 5.45 -45.20 -0.68
C CYS A 3 6.01 -45.33 -2.10
N GLN A 4 6.29 -44.19 -2.75
CA GLN A 4 6.86 -44.14 -4.10
C GLN A 4 8.32 -44.65 -4.17
N SER A 5 9.02 -44.75 -3.03
CA SER A 5 10.41 -45.22 -2.99
C SER A 5 10.54 -46.72 -2.73
N CYS A 6 9.67 -47.30 -1.88
CA CYS A 6 9.78 -48.71 -1.47
C CYS A 6 8.53 -49.57 -1.74
N GLY A 7 7.44 -48.98 -2.22
CA GLY A 7 6.22 -49.68 -2.60
C GLY A 7 5.33 -50.18 -1.45
N ARG A 8 5.70 -49.95 -0.18
CA ARG A 8 4.89 -50.39 0.97
C ARG A 8 3.78 -49.42 1.33
N GLU A 9 2.73 -49.95 1.93
CA GLU A 9 1.61 -49.16 2.44
C GLU A 9 2.03 -48.30 3.65
N ILE A 10 1.50 -47.09 3.72
CA ILE A 10 1.76 -46.08 4.75
C ILE A 10 0.45 -45.39 5.16
N ALA A 11 0.39 -45.00 6.44
CA ALA A 11 -0.69 -44.21 7.01
C ALA A 11 -0.71 -42.79 6.42
N GLU A 12 -1.91 -42.24 6.21
CA GLU A 12 -2.17 -40.95 5.54
C GLU A 12 -1.45 -39.72 6.14
N PRO A 13 -1.26 -39.59 7.48
CA PRO A 13 -0.55 -38.44 8.04
C PRO A 13 0.98 -38.64 8.10
N ALA A 14 1.55 -39.72 7.54
CA ALA A 14 2.98 -39.99 7.63
C ALA A 14 3.79 -39.04 6.74
N THR A 15 4.61 -38.17 7.35
CA THR A 15 5.59 -37.31 6.65
C THR A 15 6.83 -38.08 6.20
N VAL A 16 7.16 -39.17 6.90
CA VAL A 16 8.31 -40.04 6.61
C VAL A 16 7.85 -41.50 6.61
N CYS A 17 8.30 -42.29 5.63
CA CYS A 17 7.97 -43.70 5.55
C CYS A 17 8.69 -44.51 6.67
N PRO A 18 7.97 -45.21 7.57
CA PRO A 18 8.59 -45.98 8.65
C PRO A 18 9.35 -47.22 8.16
N ASN A 19 9.14 -47.64 6.92
CA ASN A 19 9.77 -48.84 6.36
C ASN A 19 11.12 -48.57 5.67
N CYS A 20 11.29 -47.41 5.04
CA CYS A 20 12.50 -47.10 4.25
C CYS A 20 13.14 -45.75 4.59
N GLY A 21 12.49 -44.92 5.41
CA GLY A 21 12.98 -43.59 5.77
C GLY A 21 12.82 -42.51 4.70
N ALA A 22 12.29 -42.82 3.52
CA ALA A 22 12.07 -41.82 2.48
C ALA A 22 10.92 -40.84 2.86
N PRO A 23 11.04 -39.55 2.52
CA PRO A 23 9.98 -38.58 2.75
C PRO A 23 8.77 -38.87 1.86
N VAL A 24 7.57 -38.78 2.43
CA VAL A 24 6.33 -39.04 1.68
C VAL A 24 5.91 -37.76 0.97
N ARG A 25 5.95 -37.80 -0.37
CA ARG A 25 5.53 -36.67 -1.22
C ARG A 25 4.01 -36.57 -1.21
N GLY A 26 3.45 -35.44 -0.80
CA GLY A 26 2.02 -35.16 -0.96
C GLY A 26 1.31 -34.51 0.23
N ILE A 27 1.92 -34.49 1.42
CA ILE A 27 1.38 -33.75 2.57
C ILE A 27 2.20 -32.47 2.74
N ALA A 28 1.74 -31.38 2.13
CA ALA A 28 2.15 -30.06 2.59
C ALA A 28 1.65 -29.91 4.05
N PRO A 29 2.49 -29.48 5.01
CA PRO A 29 2.05 -29.30 6.38
C PRO A 29 0.80 -28.40 6.41
N PRO A 30 -0.29 -28.80 7.11
CA PRO A 30 -1.42 -27.91 7.37
C PRO A 30 -0.91 -26.78 8.25
N GLY A 31 -0.57 -25.64 7.64
CA GLY A 31 0.15 -24.55 8.31
C GLY A 31 0.97 -23.64 7.39
N THR A 32 1.19 -24.01 6.12
CA THR A 32 1.73 -23.06 5.13
C THR A 32 0.64 -22.10 4.65
N SER A 33 0.17 -21.25 5.55
CA SER A 33 -0.60 -20.07 5.17
C SER A 33 0.25 -19.27 4.17
N SER A 34 -0.32 -18.98 3.00
CA SER A 34 0.28 -18.11 1.99
C SER A 34 0.32 -16.67 2.53
N TRP A 35 1.18 -16.41 3.52
CA TRP A 35 1.54 -15.06 3.93
C TRP A 35 2.41 -14.48 2.82
N LYS A 36 1.76 -13.73 1.93
CA LYS A 36 2.48 -12.84 1.02
C LYS A 36 2.97 -11.67 1.88
N PRO A 37 4.28 -11.45 2.01
CA PRO A 37 4.79 -10.27 2.70
C PRO A 37 4.18 -9.03 2.03
N VAL A 38 3.59 -8.12 2.82
CA VAL A 38 3.14 -6.84 2.31
C VAL A 38 4.38 -6.05 1.85
N GLU A 39 4.50 -5.82 0.55
CA GLU A 39 5.64 -5.06 0.00
C GLU A 39 5.43 -3.59 0.32
N HIS A 40 6.08 -3.11 1.37
CA HIS A 40 5.99 -1.72 1.78
C HIS A 40 6.66 -0.78 0.75
N ALA A 41 5.87 0.04 0.08
CA ALA A 41 6.34 0.97 -0.94
C ALA A 41 7.25 2.06 -0.34
N SER A 42 8.54 2.15 -0.66
CA SER A 42 9.49 3.10 -0.04
C SER A 42 8.97 4.54 0.16
N GLY A 43 9.35 5.21 1.26
CA GLY A 43 8.92 6.58 1.58
C GLY A 43 9.32 7.65 0.55
N ALA A 44 10.24 7.35 -0.37
CA ALA A 44 10.59 8.20 -1.51
C ALA A 44 9.38 8.58 -2.38
N TRP A 45 8.30 7.79 -2.36
CA TRP A 45 7.07 8.11 -3.08
C TRP A 45 6.42 9.43 -2.66
N TYR A 46 6.69 9.98 -1.48
CA TYR A 46 6.20 11.30 -1.07
C TYR A 46 6.85 12.46 -1.84
N LEU A 47 7.99 12.23 -2.50
CA LEU A 47 8.64 13.26 -3.33
C LEU A 47 7.79 13.62 -4.55
N LEU A 48 7.07 12.65 -5.14
CA LEU A 48 6.19 12.91 -6.28
C LEU A 48 5.10 13.95 -5.96
N PRO A 49 4.23 13.75 -4.94
CA PRO A 49 3.25 14.74 -4.55
C PRO A 49 3.87 16.03 -4.02
N LEU A 50 5.07 15.98 -3.44
CA LEU A 50 5.76 17.19 -2.99
C LEU A 50 6.10 18.14 -4.15
N PHE A 51 6.58 17.61 -5.28
CA PHE A 51 6.99 18.43 -6.44
C PHE A 51 5.88 18.63 -7.48
N PHE A 52 5.01 17.64 -7.67
CA PHE A 52 3.97 17.64 -8.70
C PHE A 52 2.55 17.76 -8.13
N GLY A 53 2.43 18.03 -6.83
CA GLY A 53 1.16 18.31 -6.16
C GLY A 53 0.14 17.18 -6.29
N ILE A 54 -1.09 17.55 -6.67
CA ILE A 54 -2.22 16.61 -6.83
C ILE A 54 -1.92 15.56 -7.91
N ILE A 55 -1.28 15.96 -9.02
CA ILE A 55 -0.91 15.04 -10.11
C ILE A 55 0.09 14.01 -9.60
N GLY A 56 1.14 14.47 -8.90
CA GLY A 56 2.12 13.60 -8.26
C GLY A 56 1.49 12.63 -7.24
N GLY A 57 0.55 13.12 -6.43
CA GLY A 57 -0.19 12.30 -5.46
C GLY A 57 -1.06 11.23 -6.12
N THR A 58 -1.70 11.56 -7.24
CA THR A 58 -2.54 10.63 -8.01
C THR A 58 -1.70 9.51 -8.64
N ILE A 59 -0.55 9.85 -9.23
CA ILE A 59 0.39 8.87 -9.80
C ILE A 59 0.97 7.97 -8.70
N ALA A 60 1.43 8.57 -7.60
CA ALA A 60 1.99 7.83 -6.46
C ALA A 60 0.95 6.89 -5.83
N TRP A 61 -0.33 7.30 -5.76
CA TRP A 61 -1.43 6.43 -5.35
C TRP A 61 -1.66 5.29 -6.34
N ALA A 62 -1.80 5.59 -7.64
CA ALA A 62 -2.16 4.61 -8.65
C ALA A 62 -1.15 3.46 -8.76
N VAL A 63 0.15 3.75 -8.64
CA VAL A 63 1.20 2.72 -8.71
C VAL A 63 1.26 1.85 -7.44
N ASN A 64 0.99 2.43 -6.27
CA ASN A 64 1.15 1.73 -4.99
C ASN A 64 -0.15 1.12 -4.44
N ARG A 65 -1.31 1.37 -5.08
CA ARG A 65 -2.63 0.95 -4.58
C ARG A 65 -2.74 -0.57 -4.36
N ASP A 66 -2.08 -1.36 -5.19
CA ASP A 66 -2.17 -2.83 -5.16
C ASP A 66 -1.10 -3.46 -4.23
N LYS A 67 -0.02 -2.71 -3.92
CA LYS A 67 1.10 -3.17 -3.07
C LYS A 67 0.92 -2.80 -1.61
N ASP A 68 0.63 -1.53 -1.36
CA ASP A 68 0.48 -0.96 -0.02
C ASP A 68 -0.66 0.08 -0.05
N PRO A 69 -1.93 -0.37 0.04
CA PRO A 69 -3.09 0.52 -0.06
C PRO A 69 -3.14 1.56 1.07
N GLY A 70 -2.56 1.23 2.23
CA GLY A 70 -2.43 2.15 3.35
C GLY A 70 -1.52 3.32 2.99
N ARG A 71 -0.33 3.04 2.46
CA ARG A 71 0.62 4.08 2.03
C ARG A 71 0.13 4.83 0.78
N ALA A 72 -0.51 4.16 -0.18
CA ALA A 72 -1.10 4.80 -1.35
C ALA A 72 -2.09 5.90 -0.96
N ARG A 73 -2.98 5.63 0.00
CA ARG A 73 -3.95 6.62 0.49
C ARG A 73 -3.28 7.81 1.15
N ASN A 74 -2.23 7.58 1.94
CA ASN A 74 -1.48 8.67 2.57
C ASN A 74 -0.74 9.55 1.54
N LEU A 75 -0.21 8.98 0.46
CA LEU A 75 0.42 9.72 -0.65
C LEU A 75 -0.57 10.65 -1.35
N LEU A 76 -1.79 10.17 -1.62
CA LEU A 76 -2.86 10.97 -2.21
C LEU A 76 -3.29 12.12 -1.28
N ILE A 77 -3.55 11.79 -0.01
CA ILE A 77 -3.96 12.78 1.01
C ILE A 77 -2.87 13.84 1.17
N PHE A 78 -1.61 13.44 1.24
CA PHE A 78 -0.49 14.36 1.34
C PHE A 78 -0.45 15.31 0.13
N GLY A 79 -0.55 14.80 -1.09
CA GLY A 79 -0.55 15.63 -2.30
C GLY A 79 -1.70 16.63 -2.34
N VAL A 80 -2.90 16.24 -1.92
CA VAL A 80 -4.07 17.13 -1.85
C VAL A 80 -3.91 18.18 -0.74
N LEU A 81 -3.56 17.78 0.48
CA LEU A 81 -3.41 18.73 1.59
C LEU A 81 -2.27 19.73 1.35
N TRP A 82 -1.11 19.23 0.89
CA TRP A 82 0.07 20.05 0.62
C TRP A 82 -0.17 21.09 -0.49
N THR A 83 -1.10 20.85 -1.41
CA THR A 83 -1.42 21.80 -2.48
C THR A 83 -2.61 22.68 -2.15
N VAL A 84 -3.72 22.11 -1.68
CA VAL A 84 -4.97 22.83 -1.46
C VAL A 84 -4.83 23.81 -0.30
N ILE A 85 -4.20 23.43 0.82
CA ILE A 85 -4.09 24.31 1.98
C ILE A 85 -3.32 25.61 1.63
N PRO A 86 -2.09 25.57 1.07
CA PRO A 86 -1.40 26.80 0.71
C PRO A 86 -2.13 27.59 -0.38
N THR A 87 -2.72 26.91 -1.37
CA THR A 87 -3.46 27.56 -2.45
C THR A 87 -4.64 28.36 -1.92
N VAL A 88 -5.43 27.80 -1.00
CA VAL A 88 -6.57 28.48 -0.37
C VAL A 88 -6.09 29.66 0.49
N LEU A 89 -5.05 29.46 1.30
CA LEU A 89 -4.51 30.54 2.14
C LEU A 89 -4.00 31.72 1.31
N ILE A 90 -3.27 31.45 0.22
CA ILE A 90 -2.79 32.49 -0.70
C ILE A 90 -3.97 33.18 -1.38
N ALA A 91 -4.96 32.44 -1.86
CA ALA A 91 -6.14 33.02 -2.50
C ALA A 91 -6.92 33.94 -1.55
N LEU A 92 -7.10 33.54 -0.28
CA LEU A 92 -7.72 34.38 0.74
C LEU A 92 -6.89 35.63 1.05
N ALA A 93 -5.58 35.48 1.22
CA ALA A 93 -4.68 36.61 1.45
C ALA A 93 -4.73 37.62 0.29
N VAL A 94 -4.69 37.13 -0.94
CA VAL A 94 -4.87 37.93 -2.17
C VAL A 94 -6.22 38.63 -2.16
N PHE A 95 -7.31 37.90 -1.87
CA PHE A 95 -8.64 38.47 -1.80
C PHE A 95 -8.73 39.62 -0.80
N PHE A 96 -8.26 39.44 0.43
CA PHE A 96 -8.28 40.49 1.45
C PHE A 96 -7.33 41.65 1.15
N TYR A 97 -6.21 41.39 0.47
CA TYR A 97 -5.28 42.44 0.03
C TYR A 97 -5.90 43.35 -1.04
N TYR A 98 -6.65 42.77 -1.99
CA TYR A 98 -7.29 43.52 -3.08
C TYR A 98 -8.74 43.94 -2.81
N ALA A 99 -9.40 43.39 -1.79
CA ALA A 99 -10.76 43.75 -1.43
C ALA A 99 -10.78 45.24 -1.01
N PRO A 100 -11.41 46.13 -1.79
CA PRO A 100 -11.49 47.53 -1.43
C PRO A 100 -12.27 47.64 -0.12
N ALA A 101 -11.75 48.41 0.83
CA ALA A 101 -12.45 48.68 2.09
C ALA A 101 -13.88 49.16 1.79
N PRO A 102 -14.89 48.72 2.56
CA PRO A 102 -16.24 49.22 2.40
C PRO A 102 -16.20 50.74 2.50
N ARG A 103 -16.58 51.43 1.42
CA ARG A 103 -16.62 52.90 1.38
C ARG A 103 -17.63 53.34 2.44
N ALA A 104 -17.16 53.97 3.51
CA ALA A 104 -18.06 54.60 4.46
C ALA A 104 -18.93 55.64 3.73
N PRO A 105 -20.22 55.75 4.06
CA PRO A 105 -21.07 56.79 3.50
C PRO A 105 -20.46 58.16 3.85
N VAL A 106 -20.18 58.97 2.83
CA VAL A 106 -19.70 60.35 2.99
C VAL A 106 -20.93 61.20 3.36
N PRO A 107 -20.87 61.97 4.48
CA PRO A 107 -21.98 62.82 4.91
C PRO A 107 -22.24 64.01 3.97
#